data_AF-A0A3N0BQC6-F1
#
_entry.id   AF-A0A3N0BQC6-F1
#
_cell.length_a   1.000
_cell.length_b   1.000
_cell.length_c   1.000
_cell.angle_alpha   90.00
_cell.angle_beta   90.00
_cell.angle_gamma   90.00
#
_symmetry.space_group_name_H-M   'P 1'
#
loop_
_entity.id
_entity.type
_entity.pdbx_description
1 polymer ?
#
loop_
_entity_poly.entity_id
_entity_poly.type
_entity_poly.pdbx_seq_one_letter_code
_entity_poly.pdbx_strand_id
1 'polypeptide(L)'
;MKQFSLFLFSLFFACTAWSQQKLKPTVTYKITYWRSADGKPKEDRNATVIIAGVNQNLITTSTILDGQGKFPFEQSIINKPDNILFQIADLNQNNQISTADSSSISKQIFEFSNETKVILGYTCKKAKTIVNSNTIELWYTNEAGIKAAPSVLGQNLGLVLEQVRNGNSYITAAKIEELKNTKPVDLSKLKLTDGLTYKDLLWKSRFTTLSIFKGETINFIDKPQSNDSVFKFSGGTVIARKVKFPELQTNPNVFVDLTEQSNGDAYDRTGSVFIIPTDKNISLMDALKGSVKDLPIYQNGNGKQYQGVVATSNYNPVIELMRFFTPFGIGKYNNLKLKDKTWADKVYYRQDVSELFPMVNGKEVWVAVFIGNYDKGGHKVSLNITLHNGGRPKPEKAVIMPLFNSTNVMEMAGQEYATMFSSDKGLEVSFTLDKDIQDAKLRYITTGHGGWGGGDEFVPRKNTIWLDAKEVFSFVPWRQDCGSYRLSNPASGNFETGLSSSDLSRSNWCPGTVTNPNIIDLGNLKAGTHSIKITIPMGPPQGSSSSAWNVSGVLLGTE
;
A
#
# COMPACT_ATOMS: atom_id res chain seq x y z
N MET A 1 96.85 30.35 -4.28
CA MET A 1 96.42 29.15 -5.02
C MET A 1 95.82 28.15 -4.05
N LYS A 2 94.52 27.86 -4.17
CA LYS A 2 93.89 26.55 -3.93
C LYS A 2 92.38 26.68 -4.17
N GLN A 3 91.91 25.92 -5.14
CA GLN A 3 90.50 25.77 -5.53
C GLN A 3 89.71 25.08 -4.41
N PHE A 4 88.47 25.50 -4.19
CA PHE A 4 87.51 24.76 -3.37
C PHE A 4 86.34 24.32 -4.26
N SER A 5 86.22 23.00 -4.41
CA SER A 5 85.15 22.32 -5.12
C SER A 5 83.92 22.18 -4.22
N LEU A 6 82.75 22.52 -4.77
CA LEU A 6 81.44 22.38 -4.14
C LEU A 6 80.96 20.92 -4.28
N PHE A 7 80.70 20.23 -3.17
CA PHE A 7 80.03 18.92 -3.15
C PHE A 7 78.57 19.11 -2.75
N LEU A 8 77.65 18.80 -3.67
CA LEU A 8 76.21 18.73 -3.43
C LEU A 8 75.87 17.37 -2.79
N PHE A 9 75.31 17.36 -1.59
CA PHE A 9 74.83 16.15 -0.92
C PHE A 9 73.33 16.01 -1.16
N SER A 10 72.92 15.02 -1.95
CA SER A 10 71.52 14.65 -2.17
C SER A 10 71.06 13.70 -1.06
N LEU A 11 70.20 14.19 -0.16
CA LEU A 11 69.55 13.37 0.88
C LEU A 11 68.34 12.63 0.27
N PHE A 12 68.47 11.31 0.08
CA PHE A 12 67.33 10.42 -0.20
C PHE A 12 66.57 10.16 1.11
N PHE A 13 65.37 10.71 1.27
CA PHE A 13 64.42 10.26 2.30
C PHE A 13 63.75 8.97 1.81
N ALA A 14 64.19 7.82 2.33
CA ALA A 14 63.49 6.56 2.16
C ALA A 14 62.23 6.55 3.04
N CYS A 15 61.05 6.73 2.44
CA CYS A 15 59.78 6.42 3.09
C CYS A 15 59.69 4.89 3.28
N THR A 16 60.06 4.40 4.46
CA THR A 16 59.78 3.01 4.85
C THR A 16 58.27 2.83 4.99
N ALA A 17 57.64 2.13 4.05
CA ALA A 17 56.27 1.65 4.20
C ALA A 17 56.26 0.62 5.34
N TRP A 18 55.75 1.00 6.51
CA TRP A 18 55.48 0.06 7.59
C TRP A 18 54.32 -0.83 7.16
N SER A 19 54.64 -2.04 6.71
CA SER A 19 53.66 -3.10 6.48
C SER A 19 52.88 -3.34 7.79
N GLN A 20 51.56 -3.18 7.75
CA GLN A 20 50.74 -3.53 8.91
C GLN A 20 50.86 -5.03 9.21
N GLN A 21 50.92 -5.35 10.50
CA GLN A 21 51.00 -6.75 10.92
C GLN A 21 49.80 -7.56 10.41
N LYS A 22 50.09 -8.80 10.02
CA LYS A 22 49.07 -9.81 9.70
C LYS A 22 48.16 -10.02 10.92
N LEU A 23 46.84 -9.97 10.70
CA LEU A 23 45.87 -10.21 11.76
C LEU A 23 45.90 -11.69 12.17
N LYS A 24 45.64 -11.96 13.45
CA LYS A 24 45.66 -13.31 14.02
C LYS A 24 44.33 -14.01 13.71
N PRO A 25 44.31 -15.13 12.96
CA PRO A 25 43.06 -15.79 12.57
C PRO A 25 42.22 -16.34 13.73
N THR A 26 42.82 -16.50 14.91
CA THR A 26 42.18 -16.97 16.16
C THR A 26 41.54 -15.86 16.98
N VAL A 27 41.73 -14.60 16.56
CA VAL A 27 41.23 -13.40 17.25
C VAL A 27 39.99 -12.88 16.54
N THR A 28 39.07 -12.29 17.30
CA THR A 28 37.89 -11.60 16.73
C THR A 28 38.19 -10.13 16.53
N TYR A 29 37.83 -9.58 15.38
CA TYR A 29 38.03 -8.17 15.04
C TYR A 29 36.71 -7.45 14.81
N LYS A 30 36.60 -6.21 15.27
CA LYS A 30 35.59 -5.23 14.87
C LYS A 30 36.15 -4.39 13.74
N ILE A 31 35.48 -4.40 12.59
CA ILE A 31 35.85 -3.57 11.45
C ILE A 31 34.72 -2.59 11.20
N THR A 32 35.01 -1.30 11.28
CA THR A 32 34.04 -0.22 11.09
C THR A 32 34.22 0.38 9.71
N TYR A 33 33.12 0.53 8.97
CA TYR A 33 33.10 1.08 7.61
C TYR A 33 32.21 2.33 7.56
N TRP A 34 32.65 3.32 6.78
CA TRP A 34 31.91 4.55 6.54
C TRP A 34 31.39 4.63 5.12
N ARG A 35 30.17 5.17 4.98
CA ARG A 35 29.54 5.43 3.67
C ARG A 35 29.95 6.79 3.12
N SER A 36 30.15 6.90 1.81
CA SER A 36 30.26 8.19 1.11
C SER A 36 29.76 8.14 -0.33
N ALA A 37 29.32 9.28 -0.87
CA ALA A 37 28.89 9.40 -2.27
C ALA A 37 30.05 9.84 -3.21
N ASP A 38 31.03 10.59 -2.69
CA ASP A 38 32.10 11.18 -3.52
C ASP A 38 33.48 10.58 -3.22
N GLY A 39 33.51 9.38 -2.65
CA GLY A 39 34.76 8.69 -2.26
C GLY A 39 35.51 9.33 -1.09
N LYS A 40 34.93 10.36 -0.44
CA LYS A 40 35.45 11.00 0.78
C LYS A 40 34.63 10.55 1.99
N PRO A 41 35.11 9.56 2.77
CA PRO A 41 34.41 9.09 3.95
C PRO A 41 34.16 10.25 4.93
N LYS A 42 32.89 10.49 5.26
CA LYS A 42 32.51 11.31 6.40
C LYS A 42 32.12 10.37 7.54
N GLU A 43 32.30 10.83 8.77
CA GLU A 43 31.86 10.07 9.94
C GLU A 43 30.39 9.68 9.78
N ASP A 44 30.15 8.37 9.78
CA ASP A 44 28.83 7.79 9.57
C ASP A 44 28.18 7.51 10.93
N ARG A 45 27.13 8.27 11.25
CA ARG A 45 26.36 8.12 12.50
C ARG A 45 25.73 6.74 12.66
N ASN A 46 25.62 5.97 11.58
CA ASN A 46 25.18 4.58 11.61
C ASN A 46 26.08 3.70 10.72
N ALA A 47 27.37 3.69 11.03
CA ALA A 47 28.41 2.96 10.31
C ALA A 47 28.08 1.47 10.17
N THR A 48 28.44 0.88 9.02
CA THR A 48 28.43 -0.58 8.85
C THR A 48 29.56 -1.16 9.70
N VAL A 49 29.26 -2.23 10.44
CA VAL A 49 30.24 -2.91 11.30
C VAL A 49 30.26 -4.39 10.98
N ILE A 50 31.46 -4.94 10.90
CA ILE A 50 31.68 -6.38 10.85
C ILE A 50 32.33 -6.83 12.16
N ILE A 51 31.78 -7.87 12.79
CA ILE A 51 32.48 -8.66 13.80
C ILE A 51 33.03 -9.90 13.09
N ALA A 52 34.30 -9.84 12.71
CA ALA A 52 35.01 -10.89 11.99
C ALA A 52 35.62 -11.87 13.00
N GLY A 53 34.95 -13.01 13.22
CA GLY A 53 35.39 -14.05 14.14
C GLY A 53 35.90 -15.30 13.42
N VAL A 54 36.37 -16.26 14.24
CA VAL A 54 36.90 -17.56 13.78
C VAL A 54 35.83 -18.39 13.09
N ASN A 55 34.66 -18.52 13.74
CA ASN A 55 33.58 -19.42 13.29
C ASN A 55 32.53 -18.71 12.43
N GLN A 56 32.49 -17.38 12.46
CA GLN A 56 31.50 -16.60 11.71
C GLN A 56 31.91 -15.13 11.54
N ASN A 57 31.33 -14.49 10.52
CA ASN A 57 31.31 -13.03 10.40
C ASN A 57 29.89 -12.52 10.67
N LEU A 58 29.72 -11.54 11.55
CA LEU A 58 28.47 -10.81 11.73
C LEU A 58 28.57 -9.46 11.02
N ILE A 59 27.66 -9.18 10.09
CA ILE A 59 27.47 -7.88 9.44
C ILE A 59 26.27 -7.19 10.10
N THR A 60 26.49 -5.97 10.58
CA THR A 60 25.51 -5.18 11.34
C THR A 60 25.83 -3.69 11.20
N THR A 61 25.20 -2.85 12.00
CA THR A 61 25.52 -1.42 12.11
C THR A 61 25.87 -1.02 13.54
N SER A 62 26.49 0.15 13.70
CA SER A 62 26.84 0.68 15.02
C SER A 62 25.61 0.83 15.91
N THR A 63 24.50 1.39 15.39
CA THR A 63 23.28 1.58 16.19
C THR A 63 22.66 0.27 16.68
N ILE A 64 22.71 -0.80 15.87
CA ILE A 64 22.22 -2.12 16.28
C ILE A 64 23.12 -2.69 17.38
N LEU A 65 24.44 -2.61 17.24
CA LEU A 65 25.39 -3.07 18.26
C LEU A 65 25.26 -2.33 19.58
N ASP A 66 24.94 -1.03 19.53
CA ASP A 66 24.76 -0.18 20.70
C ASP A 66 23.35 -0.33 21.33
N GLY A 67 22.51 -1.24 20.81
CA GLY A 67 21.15 -1.48 21.31
C GLY A 67 20.14 -0.39 20.96
N GLN A 68 20.46 0.47 19.99
CA GLN A 68 19.66 1.62 19.55
C GLN A 68 19.04 1.43 18.16
N GLY A 69 19.07 0.22 17.60
CA GLY A 69 18.47 -0.13 16.32
C GLY A 69 16.95 0.09 16.33
N LYS A 70 16.41 0.74 15.30
CA LYS A 70 14.95 0.88 15.13
C LYS A 70 14.39 -0.37 14.43
N PHE A 71 13.33 -0.93 14.97
CA PHE A 71 12.66 -2.07 14.35
C PHE A 71 11.87 -1.69 13.09
N PRO A 72 11.72 -2.62 12.13
CA PRO A 72 12.53 -3.84 12.04
C PRO A 72 13.96 -3.51 11.58
N PHE A 73 14.93 -4.27 12.07
CA PHE A 73 16.32 -4.20 11.57
C PHE A 73 16.83 -5.58 11.21
N GLU A 74 17.83 -5.63 10.34
CA GLU A 74 18.42 -6.85 9.81
C GLU A 74 19.90 -6.96 10.15
N GLN A 75 20.35 -8.18 10.35
CA GLN A 75 21.76 -8.55 10.47
C GLN A 75 22.03 -9.75 9.56
N SER A 76 23.27 -9.88 9.10
CA SER A 76 23.71 -11.04 8.31
C SER A 76 24.85 -11.75 9.00
N ILE A 77 24.80 -13.07 9.04
CA ILE A 77 25.85 -13.91 9.59
C ILE A 77 26.34 -14.84 8.49
N ILE A 78 27.66 -14.92 8.34
CA ILE A 78 28.30 -15.86 7.44
C ILE A 78 28.98 -16.90 8.30
N ASN A 79 28.49 -18.14 8.29
CA ASN A 79 29.15 -19.22 9.01
C ASN A 79 30.44 -19.64 8.29
N LYS A 80 31.42 -20.11 9.07
CA LYS A 80 32.69 -20.62 8.55
C LYS A 80 32.87 -22.07 9.03
N PRO A 81 33.46 -22.95 8.22
CA PRO A 81 34.00 -22.69 6.87
C PRO A 81 32.96 -22.75 5.73
N ASP A 82 31.72 -23.15 6.02
CA ASP A 82 30.75 -23.55 4.98
C ASP A 82 30.21 -22.39 4.12
N ASN A 83 30.37 -21.14 4.56
CA ASN A 83 29.88 -19.93 3.87
C ASN A 83 28.36 -19.94 3.62
N ILE A 84 27.60 -20.48 4.57
CA ILE A 84 26.15 -20.34 4.64
C ILE A 84 25.84 -18.93 5.14
N LEU A 85 25.03 -18.21 4.36
CA LEU A 85 24.47 -16.93 4.74
C LEU A 85 23.24 -17.17 5.60
N PHE A 86 23.25 -16.66 6.82
CA PHE A 86 22.07 -16.49 7.66
C PHE A 86 21.66 -15.03 7.66
N GLN A 87 20.38 -14.75 7.40
CA GLN A 87 19.80 -13.43 7.58
C GLN A 87 18.87 -13.48 8.78
N ILE A 88 18.99 -12.51 9.67
CA ILE A 88 18.21 -12.39 10.89
C ILE A 88 17.54 -11.04 10.88
N ALA A 89 16.24 -11.00 11.16
CA ALA A 89 15.52 -9.76 11.38
C ALA A 89 14.82 -9.78 12.73
N ASP A 90 15.11 -8.78 13.55
CA ASP A 90 14.30 -8.48 14.72
C ASP A 90 13.15 -7.57 14.26
N LEU A 91 11.93 -8.08 14.35
CA LEU A 91 10.72 -7.39 13.91
C LEU A 91 10.17 -6.47 15.01
N ASN A 92 10.40 -6.85 16.26
CA ASN A 92 10.15 -6.09 17.48
C ASN A 92 10.97 -6.72 18.63
N GLN A 93 10.80 -6.21 19.86
CA GLN A 93 11.54 -6.68 21.04
C GLN A 93 11.45 -8.20 21.31
N ASN A 94 10.36 -8.85 20.90
CA ASN A 94 10.06 -10.24 21.25
C ASN A 94 9.94 -11.17 20.03
N ASN A 95 10.12 -10.64 18.81
CA ASN A 95 9.90 -11.40 17.59
C ASN A 95 11.08 -11.27 16.65
N GLN A 96 11.80 -12.37 16.48
CA GLN A 96 12.92 -12.50 15.57
C GLN A 96 12.59 -13.58 14.54
N ILE A 97 12.86 -13.29 13.28
CA ILE A 97 12.76 -14.24 12.17
C ILE A 97 14.14 -14.43 11.55
N SER A 98 14.36 -15.60 10.94
CA SER A 98 15.64 -15.88 10.30
C SER A 98 15.47 -16.78 9.08
N THR A 99 16.40 -16.69 8.15
CA THR A 99 16.49 -17.59 6.98
C THR A 99 17.95 -17.90 6.67
N ALA A 100 18.19 -18.96 5.91
CA ALA A 100 19.52 -19.42 5.54
C ALA A 100 19.62 -19.73 4.04
N ASP A 101 20.76 -19.41 3.45
CA ASP A 101 21.10 -19.69 2.05
C ASP A 101 22.56 -20.14 1.94
N SER A 102 22.75 -21.39 1.53
CA SER A 102 24.08 -22.00 1.34
C SER A 102 24.70 -21.70 -0.02
N SER A 103 23.98 -21.02 -0.91
CA SER A 103 24.35 -20.90 -2.32
C SER A 103 24.74 -19.49 -2.77
N SER A 104 24.24 -18.43 -2.13
CA SER A 104 24.51 -17.05 -2.55
C SER A 104 25.98 -16.64 -2.51
N ILE A 105 26.79 -17.21 -1.61
CA ILE A 105 28.21 -16.88 -1.52
C ILE A 105 29.03 -17.68 -2.55
N SER A 106 28.73 -18.97 -2.72
CA SER A 106 29.46 -19.84 -3.65
C SER A 106 29.17 -19.53 -5.13
N LYS A 107 28.00 -18.97 -5.43
CA LYS A 107 27.59 -18.57 -6.80
C LYS A 107 28.11 -17.19 -7.23
N GLN A 108 28.85 -16.47 -6.39
CA GLN A 108 29.36 -15.15 -6.75
C GLN A 108 30.44 -15.27 -7.82
N ILE A 109 30.28 -14.52 -8.91
CA ILE A 109 31.23 -14.48 -10.03
C ILE A 109 31.90 -13.10 -10.04
N PHE A 110 33.22 -13.10 -10.14
CA PHE A 110 34.03 -11.89 -10.17
C PHE A 110 34.95 -11.85 -11.38
N GLU A 111 35.04 -10.67 -11.99
CA GLU A 111 36.11 -10.28 -12.90
C GLU A 111 37.25 -9.68 -12.07
N PHE A 112 38.46 -10.23 -12.20
CA PHE A 112 39.62 -9.76 -11.45
C PHE A 112 40.44 -8.77 -12.28
N SER A 113 40.93 -7.72 -11.63
CA SER A 113 41.82 -6.72 -12.22
C SER A 113 43.18 -6.71 -11.52
N ASN A 114 44.21 -6.25 -12.24
CA ASN A 114 45.56 -6.02 -11.70
C ASN A 114 45.69 -4.67 -10.98
N GLU A 115 44.63 -3.86 -10.94
CA GLU A 115 44.61 -2.61 -10.20
C GLU A 115 44.82 -2.85 -8.70
N THR A 116 45.62 -1.96 -8.10
CA THR A 116 45.93 -1.99 -6.67
C THR A 116 45.63 -0.65 -6.01
N LYS A 117 45.30 -0.70 -4.72
CA LYS A 117 45.03 0.48 -3.88
C LYS A 117 45.45 0.15 -2.45
N VAL A 118 46.01 1.11 -1.72
CA VAL A 118 46.35 0.92 -0.30
C VAL A 118 45.21 1.46 0.55
N ILE A 119 44.65 0.63 1.43
CA ILE A 119 43.58 1.01 2.37
C ILE A 119 43.97 0.53 3.75
N LEU A 120 43.98 1.45 4.73
CA LEU A 120 44.46 1.18 6.09
C LEU A 120 45.81 0.45 6.08
N GLY A 121 46.76 0.85 5.22
CA GLY A 121 48.10 0.24 5.18
C GLY A 121 48.19 -1.17 4.55
N TYR A 122 47.08 -1.77 4.11
CA TYR A 122 47.09 -3.03 3.35
C TYR A 122 47.03 -2.79 1.85
N THR A 123 47.77 -3.58 1.08
CA THR A 123 47.65 -3.57 -0.38
C THR A 123 46.41 -4.36 -0.79
N CYS A 124 45.46 -3.69 -1.44
CA CYS A 124 44.23 -4.29 -1.96
C CYS A 124 44.33 -4.55 -3.46
N LYS A 125 43.68 -5.62 -3.91
CA LYS A 125 43.37 -5.94 -5.31
C LYS A 125 41.91 -5.65 -5.60
N LYS A 126 41.56 -5.42 -6.86
CA LYS A 126 40.18 -5.17 -7.29
C LYS A 126 39.52 -6.41 -7.88
N ALA A 127 38.32 -6.73 -7.40
CA ALA A 127 37.37 -7.64 -8.02
C ALA A 127 36.11 -6.86 -8.42
N LYS A 128 35.50 -7.21 -9.55
CA LYS A 128 34.30 -6.55 -10.06
C LYS A 128 33.21 -7.58 -10.31
N THR A 129 31.97 -7.22 -10.01
CA THR A 129 30.79 -8.03 -10.34
C THR A 129 29.61 -7.14 -10.74
N ILE A 130 28.61 -7.73 -11.40
CA ILE A 130 27.38 -7.04 -11.80
C ILE A 130 26.20 -7.68 -11.06
N VAL A 131 25.48 -6.86 -10.29
CA VAL A 131 24.25 -7.29 -9.58
C VAL A 131 23.09 -6.40 -10.00
N ASN A 132 22.11 -6.97 -10.71
CA ASN A 132 20.95 -6.24 -11.23
C ASN A 132 21.37 -4.94 -11.96
N SER A 133 22.31 -5.07 -12.91
CA SER A 133 22.92 -3.99 -13.69
C SER A 133 23.78 -2.98 -12.89
N ASN A 134 23.89 -3.12 -11.57
CA ASN A 134 24.82 -2.31 -10.78
C ASN A 134 26.22 -2.90 -10.87
N THR A 135 27.19 -2.06 -11.21
CA THR A 135 28.60 -2.43 -11.12
C THR A 135 29.05 -2.32 -9.68
N ILE A 136 29.53 -3.42 -9.10
CA ILE A 136 30.09 -3.48 -7.77
C ILE A 136 31.58 -3.81 -7.88
N GLU A 137 32.43 -2.89 -7.43
CA GLU A 137 33.86 -3.11 -7.30
C GLU A 137 34.21 -3.35 -5.82
N LEU A 138 35.02 -4.36 -5.56
CA LEU A 138 35.46 -4.77 -4.24
C LEU A 138 36.99 -4.69 -4.18
N TRP A 139 37.49 -3.83 -3.30
CA TRP A 139 38.92 -3.76 -2.99
C TRP A 139 39.20 -4.63 -1.78
N TYR A 140 39.97 -5.70 -1.99
CA TYR A 140 40.21 -6.73 -0.97
C TYR A 140 41.69 -7.07 -0.81
N THR A 141 42.09 -7.49 0.38
CA THR A 141 43.46 -7.91 0.68
C THR A 141 43.50 -9.34 1.24
N ASN A 142 44.56 -10.08 0.89
CA ASN A 142 44.90 -11.36 1.52
C ASN A 142 46.02 -11.22 2.57
N GLU A 143 46.68 -10.06 2.63
CA GLU A 143 47.78 -9.78 3.57
C GLU A 143 47.31 -9.80 5.01
N ALA A 144 46.07 -9.37 5.26
CA ALA A 144 45.44 -9.38 6.57
C ALA A 144 45.25 -10.79 7.17
N GLY A 145 45.22 -11.85 6.36
CA GLY A 145 45.11 -13.24 6.84
C GLY A 145 43.72 -13.67 7.33
N ILE A 146 42.69 -12.83 7.18
CA ILE A 146 41.29 -13.14 7.49
C ILE A 146 40.39 -12.88 6.27
N LYS A 147 39.18 -13.46 6.27
CA LYS A 147 38.14 -13.19 5.27
C LYS A 147 36.93 -12.54 5.90
N ALA A 148 36.54 -11.38 5.38
CA ALA A 148 35.37 -10.61 5.80
C ALA A 148 35.04 -9.53 4.76
N ALA A 149 33.78 -9.14 4.65
CA ALA A 149 33.34 -8.07 3.76
C ALA A 149 32.16 -7.27 4.34
N PRO A 150 32.02 -5.97 4.00
CA PRO A 150 30.98 -5.09 4.56
C PRO A 150 29.57 -5.44 4.07
N SER A 151 29.45 -6.38 3.13
CA SER A 151 28.21 -6.93 2.63
C SER A 151 28.36 -8.45 2.38
N VAL A 152 27.31 -9.11 1.90
CA VAL A 152 27.36 -10.52 1.48
C VAL A 152 28.35 -10.73 0.32
N LEU A 153 28.61 -9.70 -0.49
CA LEU A 153 29.51 -9.80 -1.65
C LEU A 153 30.98 -9.82 -1.22
N GLY A 154 31.74 -10.76 -1.77
CA GLY A 154 33.20 -10.84 -1.59
C GLY A 154 33.66 -11.53 -0.31
N GLN A 155 32.75 -12.17 0.43
CA GLN A 155 33.08 -12.90 1.67
C GLN A 155 34.15 -13.99 1.48
N ASN A 156 34.30 -14.51 0.25
CA ASN A 156 35.31 -15.52 -0.08
C ASN A 156 36.61 -14.98 -0.71
N LEU A 157 36.71 -13.68 -1.00
CA LEU A 157 37.86 -13.09 -1.70
C LEU A 157 39.08 -12.87 -0.79
N GLY A 158 38.86 -12.42 0.43
CA GLY A 158 39.86 -11.92 1.37
C GLY A 158 39.20 -10.98 2.38
N LEU A 159 39.96 -10.07 2.98
CA LEU A 159 39.39 -8.95 3.73
C LEU A 159 39.04 -7.82 2.75
N VAL A 160 37.76 -7.60 2.48
CA VAL A 160 37.27 -6.49 1.66
C VAL A 160 37.31 -5.22 2.50
N LEU A 161 38.14 -4.25 2.09
CA LEU A 161 38.31 -2.97 2.76
C LEU A 161 37.52 -1.84 2.10
N GLU A 162 37.08 -2.01 0.86
CA GLU A 162 36.19 -1.05 0.22
C GLU A 162 35.25 -1.74 -0.77
N GLN A 163 33.99 -1.31 -0.77
CA GLN A 163 33.00 -1.64 -1.79
C GLN A 163 32.58 -0.35 -2.48
N VAL A 164 32.64 -0.33 -3.81
CA VAL A 164 32.19 0.79 -4.65
C VAL A 164 31.03 0.31 -5.52
N ARG A 165 29.88 0.98 -5.42
CA ARG A 165 28.72 0.75 -6.27
C ARG A 165 28.63 1.88 -7.29
N ASN A 166 28.58 1.52 -8.57
CA ASN A 166 28.42 2.42 -9.72
C ASN A 166 29.40 3.61 -9.76
N GLY A 167 30.58 3.46 -9.15
CA GLY A 167 31.59 4.52 -9.08
C GLY A 167 31.22 5.74 -8.22
N ASN A 168 30.11 5.70 -7.47
CA ASN A 168 29.61 6.88 -6.75
C ASN A 168 28.99 6.56 -5.37
N SER A 169 29.12 5.33 -4.89
CA SER A 169 28.64 4.94 -3.57
C SER A 169 29.66 4.01 -2.94
N TYR A 170 30.33 4.50 -1.91
CA TYR A 170 31.48 3.85 -1.30
C TYR A 170 31.10 3.37 0.10
N ILE A 171 31.58 2.19 0.47
CA ILE A 171 31.62 1.67 1.84
C ILE A 171 33.08 1.31 2.11
N THR A 172 33.80 2.16 2.84
CA THR A 172 35.26 2.06 3.03
C THR A 172 35.58 1.81 4.50
N ALA A 173 36.46 0.86 4.78
CA ALA A 173 36.93 0.56 6.13
C ALA A 173 37.65 1.77 6.72
N ALA A 174 37.19 2.21 7.89
CA ALA A 174 37.74 3.32 8.65
C ALA A 174 38.64 2.85 9.80
N LYS A 175 38.31 1.71 10.43
CA LYS A 175 39.02 1.21 11.61
C LYS A 175 38.93 -0.31 11.74
N ILE A 176 40.01 -0.94 12.21
CA ILE A 176 40.07 -2.35 12.58
C ILE A 176 40.52 -2.43 14.05
N GLU A 177 39.76 -3.13 14.89
CA GLU A 177 40.01 -3.23 16.33
C GLU A 177 39.92 -4.68 16.79
N GLU A 178 40.88 -5.11 17.61
CA GLU A 178 40.80 -6.42 18.28
C GLU A 178 39.72 -6.38 19.38
N LEU A 179 38.83 -7.37 19.39
CA LEU A 179 37.83 -7.55 20.43
C LEU A 179 38.21 -8.70 21.36
N LYS A 180 38.12 -8.45 22.67
CA LYS A 180 38.27 -9.48 23.71
C LYS A 180 36.90 -9.98 24.15
N ASN A 181 36.77 -11.28 24.37
CA ASN A 181 35.59 -11.92 24.98
C ASN A 181 34.26 -11.78 24.22
N THR A 182 34.28 -11.70 22.89
CA THR A 182 33.07 -11.77 22.06
C THR A 182 32.59 -13.21 21.88
N LYS A 183 31.31 -13.47 22.18
CA LYS A 183 30.67 -14.76 21.90
C LYS A 183 30.03 -14.74 20.50
N PRO A 184 30.22 -15.78 19.67
CA PRO A 184 29.48 -15.90 18.43
C PRO A 184 27.99 -16.06 18.72
N VAL A 185 27.17 -15.64 17.76
CA VAL A 185 25.73 -15.92 17.72
C VAL A 185 25.55 -17.43 17.62
N ASP A 186 24.66 -17.96 18.46
CA ASP A 186 24.33 -19.37 18.49
C ASP A 186 23.33 -19.71 17.38
N LEU A 187 23.86 -20.16 16.23
CA LEU A 187 23.05 -20.48 15.04
C LEU A 187 22.04 -21.60 15.29
N SER A 188 22.27 -22.48 16.27
CA SER A 188 21.36 -23.60 16.60
C SER A 188 20.04 -23.15 17.20
N LYS A 189 19.98 -21.92 17.74
CA LYS A 189 18.77 -21.33 18.33
C LYS A 189 17.89 -20.60 17.32
N LEU A 190 18.36 -20.42 16.09
CA LEU A 190 17.62 -19.70 15.05
C LEU A 190 16.44 -20.54 14.55
N LYS A 191 15.28 -19.92 14.47
CA LYS A 191 14.08 -20.51 13.85
C LYS A 191 14.03 -20.09 12.38
N LEU A 192 14.42 -21.00 11.51
CA LEU A 192 14.53 -20.73 10.08
C LEU A 192 13.16 -20.80 9.39
N THR A 193 12.89 -19.82 8.54
CA THR A 193 11.83 -19.84 7.52
C THR A 193 12.45 -19.94 6.13
N ASP A 194 11.65 -20.24 5.11
CA ASP A 194 12.09 -20.04 3.74
C ASP A 194 12.30 -18.54 3.44
N GLY A 195 13.08 -18.25 2.40
CA GLY A 195 13.50 -16.89 2.07
C GLY A 195 12.35 -15.99 1.60
N LEU A 196 11.26 -16.53 1.06
CA LEU A 196 10.09 -15.74 0.66
C LEU A 196 9.26 -15.36 1.89
N THR A 197 9.00 -16.31 2.78
CA THR A 197 8.32 -16.06 4.06
C THR A 197 9.10 -15.06 4.91
N TYR A 198 10.43 -15.16 4.97
CA TYR A 198 11.28 -14.19 5.67
C TYR A 198 11.04 -12.76 5.17
N LYS A 199 11.08 -12.56 3.85
CA LYS A 199 10.87 -11.24 3.23
C LYS A 199 9.45 -10.72 3.45
N ASP A 200 8.43 -11.57 3.37
CA ASP A 200 7.03 -11.20 3.60
C ASP A 200 6.78 -10.77 5.05
N LEU A 201 7.27 -11.54 6.03
CA LEU A 201 7.14 -11.21 7.45
C LEU A 201 7.89 -9.92 7.80
N LEU A 202 9.11 -9.76 7.27
CA LEU A 202 9.87 -8.52 7.42
C LEU A 202 9.13 -7.32 6.83
N TRP A 203 8.59 -7.44 5.61
CA TRP A 203 7.82 -6.37 4.98
C TRP A 203 6.57 -6.01 5.79
N LYS A 204 5.77 -7.00 6.20
CA LYS A 204 4.56 -6.81 7.02
C LYS A 204 4.82 -6.19 8.38
N SER A 205 6.01 -6.35 8.94
CA SER A 205 6.37 -5.71 10.22
C SER A 205 6.55 -4.18 10.12
N ARG A 206 6.67 -3.62 8.90
CA ARG A 206 6.92 -2.19 8.67
C ARG A 206 5.65 -1.33 8.76
N PHE A 207 4.47 -1.95 8.82
CA PHE A 207 3.18 -1.27 8.85
C PHE A 207 2.17 -2.05 9.68
N THR A 208 1.09 -1.40 10.10
CA THR A 208 -0.01 -2.08 10.79
C THR A 208 -1.03 -2.57 9.79
N THR A 209 -1.48 -3.82 9.94
CA THR A 209 -2.59 -4.38 9.14
C THR A 209 -3.79 -4.65 10.06
N LEU A 210 -4.91 -4.02 9.76
CA LEU A 210 -6.21 -4.34 10.35
C LEU A 210 -6.90 -5.35 9.42
N SER A 211 -6.91 -6.61 9.83
CA SER A 211 -7.60 -7.68 9.08
C SER A 211 -9.09 -7.67 9.41
N ILE A 212 -9.91 -7.20 8.46
CA ILE A 212 -11.33 -6.96 8.69
C ILE A 212 -12.15 -8.22 8.35
N PHE A 213 -11.99 -8.72 7.12
CA PHE A 213 -12.68 -9.91 6.62
C PHE A 213 -11.69 -10.86 5.94
N LYS A 214 -11.89 -12.17 6.05
CA LYS A 214 -11.03 -13.19 5.44
C LYS A 214 -11.86 -14.30 4.79
N GLY A 215 -12.01 -14.24 3.48
CA GLY A 215 -12.77 -15.21 2.70
C GLY A 215 -14.27 -15.23 3.05
N GLU A 216 -14.82 -14.09 3.47
CA GLU A 216 -16.22 -13.97 3.85
C GLU A 216 -17.14 -14.01 2.63
N THR A 217 -18.24 -14.74 2.76
CA THR A 217 -19.25 -14.82 1.69
C THR A 217 -20.22 -13.64 1.76
N ILE A 218 -20.41 -12.97 0.62
CA ILE A 218 -21.46 -11.99 0.35
C ILE A 218 -22.38 -12.59 -0.72
N ASN A 219 -23.64 -12.86 -0.38
CA ASN A 219 -24.59 -13.58 -1.24
C ASN A 219 -26.03 -13.13 -0.93
N PHE A 220 -27.01 -13.70 -1.63
CA PHE A 220 -28.42 -13.45 -1.36
C PHE A 220 -29.15 -14.72 -0.96
N ILE A 221 -29.58 -14.78 0.31
CA ILE A 221 -30.36 -15.86 0.92
C ILE A 221 -31.38 -15.29 1.90
N ASP A 222 -32.49 -16.00 2.12
CA ASP A 222 -33.61 -15.50 2.94
C ASP A 222 -33.23 -15.20 4.40
N LYS A 223 -32.30 -15.99 4.98
CA LYS A 223 -31.92 -15.93 6.39
C LYS A 223 -30.40 -15.96 6.56
N PRO A 224 -29.69 -14.88 6.22
CA PRO A 224 -28.25 -14.83 6.40
C PRO A 224 -27.89 -14.95 7.88
N GLN A 225 -26.88 -15.78 8.18
CA GLN A 225 -26.43 -15.99 9.55
C GLN A 225 -25.25 -15.06 9.85
N SER A 226 -25.42 -14.26 10.91
CA SER A 226 -24.31 -13.51 11.52
C SER A 226 -23.52 -14.40 12.47
N ASN A 227 -22.28 -14.05 12.76
CA ASN A 227 -21.50 -14.62 13.85
C ASN A 227 -21.07 -13.52 14.84
N ASP A 228 -20.29 -13.89 15.86
CA ASP A 228 -19.88 -12.98 16.94
C ASP A 228 -19.13 -11.72 16.47
N SER A 229 -18.54 -11.74 15.26
CA SER A 229 -17.69 -10.67 14.76
C SER A 229 -18.08 -10.12 13.38
N VAL A 230 -18.84 -10.88 12.60
CA VAL A 230 -19.28 -10.53 11.23
C VAL A 230 -20.80 -10.61 11.19
N PHE A 231 -21.40 -9.45 10.97
CA PHE A 231 -22.84 -9.28 10.86
C PHE A 231 -23.25 -9.27 9.39
N LYS A 232 -24.33 -9.98 9.05
CA LYS A 232 -24.86 -10.06 7.70
C LYS A 232 -26.25 -9.44 7.64
N PHE A 233 -26.46 -8.56 6.68
CA PHE A 233 -27.71 -7.81 6.49
C PHE A 233 -28.16 -7.85 5.03
N SER A 234 -29.36 -7.36 4.74
CA SER A 234 -29.91 -7.24 3.39
C SER A 234 -29.86 -8.56 2.59
N GLY A 235 -30.32 -9.65 3.20
CA GLY A 235 -30.25 -10.99 2.59
C GLY A 235 -28.84 -11.58 2.48
N GLY A 236 -27.82 -10.95 3.08
CA GLY A 236 -26.42 -11.37 3.03
C GLY A 236 -25.54 -10.53 2.11
N THR A 237 -26.12 -9.55 1.41
CA THR A 237 -25.43 -8.67 0.45
C THR A 237 -24.59 -7.58 1.12
N VAL A 238 -24.82 -7.34 2.42
CA VAL A 238 -24.00 -6.46 3.26
C VAL A 238 -23.39 -7.28 4.39
N ILE A 239 -22.07 -7.21 4.52
CA ILE A 239 -21.35 -7.70 5.71
C ILE A 239 -20.74 -6.53 6.45
N ALA A 240 -20.80 -6.54 7.79
CA ALA A 240 -20.27 -5.47 8.62
C ALA A 240 -19.54 -6.03 9.85
N ARG A 241 -18.49 -5.32 10.26
CA ARG A 241 -17.71 -5.62 11.47
C ARG A 241 -17.35 -4.34 12.19
N LYS A 242 -17.36 -4.38 13.51
CA LYS A 242 -16.85 -3.29 14.35
C LYS A 242 -15.33 -3.40 14.45
N VAL A 243 -14.62 -2.31 14.18
CA VAL A 243 -13.16 -2.29 14.04
C VAL A 243 -12.59 -1.16 14.89
N LYS A 244 -11.68 -1.50 15.80
CA LYS A 244 -10.93 -0.53 16.60
C LYS A 244 -9.67 -0.10 15.86
N PHE A 245 -9.59 1.19 15.53
CA PHE A 245 -8.39 1.79 14.96
C PHE A 245 -7.42 2.19 16.08
N PRO A 246 -6.11 2.01 15.90
CA PRO A 246 -5.14 2.50 16.85
C PRO A 246 -5.16 4.03 16.88
N GLU A 247 -4.87 4.60 18.05
CA GLU A 247 -4.57 6.02 18.15
C GLU A 247 -3.13 6.26 17.72
N LEU A 248 -2.95 7.09 16.70
CA LEU A 248 -1.65 7.46 16.15
C LEU A 248 -1.39 8.95 16.33
N GLN A 249 -0.15 9.28 16.72
CA GLN A 249 0.29 10.65 16.93
C GLN A 249 0.48 11.42 15.61
N THR A 250 0.83 10.69 14.55
CA THR A 250 0.99 11.21 13.18
C THR A 250 0.00 10.53 12.25
N ASN A 251 -0.42 11.23 11.18
CA ASN A 251 -1.25 10.59 10.18
C ASN A 251 -0.44 9.58 9.35
N PRO A 252 -0.88 8.32 9.27
CA PRO A 252 -0.30 7.34 8.35
C PRO A 252 -0.81 7.58 6.92
N ASN A 253 -0.14 6.98 5.93
CA ASN A 253 -0.81 6.65 4.68
C ASN A 253 -1.71 5.44 4.94
N VAL A 254 -2.98 5.54 4.57
CA VAL A 254 -3.99 4.49 4.79
C VAL A 254 -4.44 3.93 3.47
N PHE A 255 -4.38 2.61 3.34
CA PHE A 255 -4.93 1.91 2.20
C PHE A 255 -6.00 0.94 2.65
N VAL A 256 -7.12 0.93 1.93
CA VAL A 256 -8.07 -0.16 1.96
C VAL A 256 -7.74 -1.12 0.82
N ASP A 257 -7.66 -2.42 1.11
CA ASP A 257 -7.46 -3.44 0.10
C ASP A 257 -8.49 -4.56 0.20
N LEU A 258 -9.12 -4.89 -0.93
CA LEU A 258 -10.15 -5.92 -1.03
C LEU A 258 -9.77 -6.91 -2.12
N THR A 259 -9.76 -8.19 -1.79
CA THR A 259 -9.72 -9.27 -2.77
C THR A 259 -11.13 -9.81 -2.95
N GLU A 260 -11.55 -10.04 -4.19
CA GLU A 260 -12.87 -10.59 -4.52
C GLU A 260 -12.74 -11.73 -5.53
N GLN A 261 -13.64 -12.69 -5.39
CA GLN A 261 -13.82 -13.80 -6.29
C GLN A 261 -15.31 -14.20 -6.33
N SER A 262 -15.83 -14.52 -7.52
CA SER A 262 -17.17 -15.10 -7.61
C SER A 262 -17.19 -16.48 -6.96
N ASN A 263 -18.24 -16.75 -6.19
CA ASN A 263 -18.55 -18.05 -5.62
C ASN A 263 -19.87 -18.61 -6.18
N GLY A 264 -20.41 -17.99 -7.22
CA GLY A 264 -21.66 -18.38 -7.89
C GLY A 264 -22.17 -17.32 -8.86
N ASP A 265 -22.04 -16.04 -8.52
CA ASP A 265 -22.58 -14.96 -9.35
C ASP A 265 -21.77 -14.73 -10.63
N ALA A 266 -22.44 -14.65 -11.79
CA ALA A 266 -21.81 -14.46 -13.10
C ALA A 266 -21.68 -12.98 -13.50
N TYR A 267 -22.39 -12.08 -12.81
CA TYR A 267 -22.56 -10.69 -13.24
C TYR A 267 -21.52 -9.73 -12.65
N ASP A 268 -21.39 -8.58 -13.29
CA ASP A 268 -20.63 -7.41 -12.83
C ASP A 268 -21.47 -6.57 -11.87
N ARG A 269 -21.20 -6.71 -10.57
CA ARG A 269 -22.00 -6.10 -9.50
C ARG A 269 -21.37 -4.81 -8.99
N THR A 270 -22.23 -3.88 -8.61
CA THR A 270 -21.81 -2.72 -7.82
C THR A 270 -21.36 -3.19 -6.44
N GLY A 271 -20.15 -2.79 -6.06
CA GLY A 271 -19.57 -3.05 -4.75
C GLY A 271 -19.15 -1.76 -4.04
N SER A 272 -19.27 -1.74 -2.72
CA SER A 272 -18.83 -0.62 -1.91
C SER A 272 -18.21 -1.10 -0.59
N VAL A 273 -17.02 -0.59 -0.27
CA VAL A 273 -16.44 -0.66 1.07
C VAL A 273 -16.70 0.67 1.74
N PHE A 274 -17.36 0.67 2.90
CA PHE A 274 -17.81 1.90 3.55
C PHE A 274 -17.74 1.84 5.07
N ILE A 275 -17.69 3.03 5.68
CA ILE A 275 -17.86 3.25 7.11
C ILE A 275 -19.31 3.65 7.36
N ILE A 276 -19.89 3.14 8.45
CA ILE A 276 -21.20 3.57 8.94
C ILE A 276 -21.00 4.53 10.12
N PRO A 277 -21.23 5.84 9.95
CA PRO A 277 -21.24 6.79 11.05
C PRO A 277 -22.39 6.49 12.01
N THR A 278 -22.10 6.50 13.31
CA THR A 278 -23.08 6.27 14.39
C THR A 278 -23.01 7.37 15.46
N ASP A 279 -22.53 8.54 15.07
CA ASP A 279 -22.34 9.72 15.91
C ASP A 279 -23.61 10.57 16.06
N LYS A 280 -24.65 10.29 15.26
CA LYS A 280 -25.98 10.91 15.32
C LYS A 280 -27.05 9.90 15.74
N ASN A 281 -28.25 10.41 16.06
CA ASN A 281 -29.37 9.63 16.59
C ASN A 281 -29.84 8.50 15.66
N ILE A 282 -29.70 8.67 14.34
CA ILE A 282 -30.07 7.68 13.33
C ILE A 282 -28.83 7.37 12.50
N SER A 283 -28.61 6.08 12.23
CA SER A 283 -27.55 5.58 11.35
C SER A 283 -28.06 4.53 10.37
N LEU A 284 -27.26 4.20 9.36
CA LEU A 284 -27.55 3.03 8.51
C LEU A 284 -27.57 1.73 9.34
N MET A 285 -26.79 1.64 10.41
CA MET A 285 -26.75 0.44 11.26
C MET A 285 -28.10 0.18 11.94
N ASP A 286 -28.84 1.23 12.31
CA ASP A 286 -30.18 1.09 12.87
C ASP A 286 -31.15 0.54 11.84
N ALA A 287 -31.12 1.08 10.61
CA ALA A 287 -31.94 0.60 9.50
C ALA A 287 -31.60 -0.84 9.06
N LEU A 288 -30.31 -1.23 9.10
CA LEU A 288 -29.86 -2.60 8.78
C LEU A 288 -30.38 -3.62 9.81
N LYS A 289 -30.51 -3.23 11.09
CA LYS A 289 -31.09 -4.06 12.15
C LYS A 289 -32.62 -4.03 12.15
N GLY A 290 -33.19 -2.89 11.78
CA GLY A 290 -34.63 -2.62 11.75
C GLY A 290 -35.15 -2.59 10.33
N SER A 291 -35.51 -1.40 9.84
CA SER A 291 -36.09 -1.21 8.53
C SER A 291 -35.44 -0.05 7.78
N VAL A 292 -35.41 -0.13 6.45
CA VAL A 292 -35.04 1.00 5.58
C VAL A 292 -35.92 2.25 5.85
N LYS A 293 -37.12 2.07 6.40
CA LYS A 293 -38.04 3.15 6.80
C LYS A 293 -37.52 4.00 7.96
N ASP A 294 -36.52 3.52 8.69
CA ASP A 294 -35.90 4.25 9.80
C ASP A 294 -34.96 5.36 9.29
N LEU A 295 -34.58 5.30 8.00
CA LEU A 295 -33.75 6.32 7.36
C LEU A 295 -34.57 7.57 6.98
N PRO A 296 -33.97 8.77 7.03
CA PRO A 296 -34.63 9.98 6.56
C PRO A 296 -35.03 9.89 5.08
N ILE A 297 -36.20 10.44 4.75
CA ILE A 297 -36.72 10.47 3.37
C ILE A 297 -36.26 11.75 2.66
N TYR A 298 -35.70 11.59 1.47
CA TYR A 298 -35.42 12.65 0.51
C TYR A 298 -36.42 12.60 -0.65
N GLN A 299 -36.88 13.77 -1.07
CA GLN A 299 -37.76 13.97 -2.23
C GLN A 299 -37.30 15.20 -3.00
N ASN A 300 -37.43 15.16 -4.32
CA ASN A 300 -37.02 16.27 -5.18
C ASN A 300 -38.07 16.64 -6.24
N GLY A 301 -39.32 16.22 -6.03
CA GLY A 301 -40.44 16.51 -6.91
C GLY A 301 -40.65 15.51 -8.06
N ASN A 302 -39.82 14.49 -8.23
CA ASN A 302 -40.00 13.48 -9.29
C ASN A 302 -41.02 12.37 -8.97
N GLY A 303 -41.76 12.50 -7.85
CA GLY A 303 -42.77 11.53 -7.42
C GLY A 303 -42.25 10.29 -6.67
N LYS A 304 -40.93 10.18 -6.43
CA LYS A 304 -40.32 9.07 -5.66
C LYS A 304 -39.78 9.52 -4.31
N GLN A 305 -39.51 8.54 -3.44
CA GLN A 305 -38.92 8.72 -2.13
C GLN A 305 -37.60 7.96 -2.04
N TYR A 306 -36.56 8.62 -1.52
CA TYR A 306 -35.22 8.07 -1.40
C TYR A 306 -34.78 8.04 0.06
N GLN A 307 -34.29 6.90 0.54
CA GLN A 307 -34.01 6.69 1.96
C GLN A 307 -32.53 6.92 2.26
N GLY A 308 -32.21 7.82 3.20
CA GLY A 308 -30.87 8.03 3.73
C GLY A 308 -29.84 8.60 2.75
N VAL A 309 -30.27 9.28 1.68
CA VAL A 309 -29.35 9.71 0.61
C VAL A 309 -28.65 11.05 0.88
N VAL A 310 -29.13 11.85 1.82
CA VAL A 310 -28.54 13.14 2.21
C VAL A 310 -28.39 13.24 3.73
N ALA A 311 -27.42 14.01 4.18
CA ALA A 311 -27.25 14.33 5.59
C ALA A 311 -28.41 15.18 6.11
N THR A 312 -28.75 14.97 7.38
CA THR A 312 -29.72 15.79 8.13
C THR A 312 -29.12 16.15 9.48
N SER A 313 -29.83 16.93 10.30
CA SER A 313 -29.40 17.20 11.68
C SER A 313 -29.18 15.91 12.49
N ASN A 314 -29.92 14.85 12.17
CA ASN A 314 -29.99 13.62 12.97
C ASN A 314 -29.43 12.38 12.27
N TYR A 315 -28.92 12.52 11.04
CA TYR A 315 -28.39 11.41 10.24
C TYR A 315 -27.17 11.82 9.40
N ASN A 316 -26.22 10.89 9.29
CA ASN A 316 -25.08 10.96 8.39
C ASN A 316 -25.15 9.81 7.38
N PRO A 317 -25.07 10.09 6.06
CA PRO A 317 -24.91 9.05 5.04
C PRO A 317 -23.61 8.26 5.25
N VAL A 318 -23.55 7.04 4.73
CA VAL A 318 -22.32 6.24 4.79
C VAL A 318 -21.19 6.85 3.98
N ILE A 319 -19.97 6.67 4.47
CA ILE A 319 -18.75 7.18 3.84
C ILE A 319 -18.10 6.03 3.08
N GLU A 320 -18.11 6.10 1.75
CA GLU A 320 -17.43 5.11 0.93
C GLU A 320 -15.92 5.29 1.01
N LEU A 321 -15.24 4.28 1.55
CA LEU A 321 -13.80 4.16 1.44
C LEU A 321 -13.41 3.84 0.00
N MET A 322 -14.11 2.89 -0.63
CA MET A 322 -13.82 2.45 -1.98
C MET A 322 -15.06 1.91 -2.67
N ARG A 323 -15.39 2.48 -3.83
CA ARG A 323 -16.38 1.90 -4.75
C ARG A 323 -15.67 1.04 -5.78
N PHE A 324 -16.17 -0.17 -5.98
CA PHE A 324 -15.59 -1.14 -6.93
C PHE A 324 -16.71 -1.86 -7.69
N PHE A 325 -16.33 -2.57 -8.75
CA PHE A 325 -17.25 -3.37 -9.53
C PHE A 325 -16.68 -4.76 -9.68
N THR A 326 -17.45 -5.79 -9.32
CA THR A 326 -17.00 -7.17 -9.55
C THR A 326 -16.85 -7.40 -11.05
N PRO A 327 -15.88 -8.22 -11.47
CA PRO A 327 -15.86 -8.71 -12.83
C PRO A 327 -16.92 -9.80 -13.02
N PHE A 328 -17.16 -10.17 -14.27
CA PHE A 328 -18.07 -11.25 -14.64
C PHE A 328 -17.53 -12.63 -14.23
N GLY A 329 -17.94 -13.15 -13.08
CA GLY A 329 -17.80 -14.57 -12.72
C GLY A 329 -16.38 -15.07 -12.45
N ILE A 330 -15.44 -14.19 -12.08
CA ILE A 330 -14.03 -14.55 -11.90
C ILE A 330 -13.82 -15.72 -10.93
N GLY A 331 -12.93 -16.65 -11.27
CA GLY A 331 -12.65 -17.84 -10.47
C GLY A 331 -13.71 -18.92 -10.69
N LYS A 332 -14.95 -18.69 -10.27
CA LYS A 332 -16.05 -19.66 -10.40
C LYS A 332 -16.29 -20.10 -11.85
N TYR A 333 -16.18 -19.19 -12.80
CA TYR A 333 -16.42 -19.43 -14.22
C TYR A 333 -15.13 -19.61 -15.03
N ASN A 334 -13.97 -19.82 -14.39
CA ASN A 334 -12.70 -20.06 -15.09
C ASN A 334 -12.67 -21.39 -15.89
N ASN A 335 -13.72 -22.22 -15.75
CA ASN A 335 -13.97 -23.38 -16.60
C ASN A 335 -14.35 -22.99 -18.04
N LEU A 336 -14.92 -21.80 -18.28
CA LEU A 336 -15.14 -21.27 -19.62
C LEU A 336 -13.78 -21.08 -20.32
N LYS A 337 -13.63 -21.54 -21.56
CA LYS A 337 -12.36 -21.47 -22.29
C LYS A 337 -12.49 -20.62 -23.54
N LEU A 338 -11.54 -19.71 -23.73
CA LEU A 338 -11.29 -19.01 -24.98
C LEU A 338 -9.81 -19.17 -25.31
N LYS A 339 -9.50 -19.42 -26.59
CA LYS A 339 -8.13 -19.62 -27.04
C LYS A 339 -7.26 -18.43 -26.61
N ASP A 340 -6.08 -18.72 -26.09
CA ASP A 340 -5.08 -17.74 -25.65
C ASP A 340 -5.56 -16.78 -24.53
N LYS A 341 -6.62 -17.15 -23.78
CA LYS A 341 -7.05 -16.45 -22.58
C LYS A 341 -6.91 -17.32 -21.34
N THR A 342 -6.00 -16.92 -20.46
CA THR A 342 -5.86 -17.48 -19.11
C THR A 342 -6.54 -16.52 -18.13
N TRP A 343 -7.66 -16.96 -17.57
CA TRP A 343 -8.43 -16.16 -16.63
C TRP A 343 -7.70 -15.98 -15.31
N ALA A 344 -7.81 -14.79 -14.72
CA ALA A 344 -7.41 -14.56 -13.34
C ALA A 344 -8.33 -15.32 -12.37
N ASP A 345 -7.80 -15.76 -11.24
CA ASP A 345 -8.60 -16.51 -10.25
C ASP A 345 -9.40 -15.61 -9.30
N LYS A 346 -8.94 -14.37 -9.13
CA LYS A 346 -9.48 -13.34 -8.24
C LYS A 346 -9.01 -11.97 -8.69
N VAL A 347 -9.71 -10.93 -8.26
CA VAL A 347 -9.33 -9.53 -8.47
C VAL A 347 -8.91 -8.91 -7.15
N TYR A 348 -8.01 -7.93 -7.25
CA TYR A 348 -7.47 -7.18 -6.12
C TYR A 348 -7.71 -5.69 -6.34
N TYR A 349 -8.43 -5.08 -5.42
CA TYR A 349 -8.71 -3.65 -5.37
C TYR A 349 -7.91 -3.04 -4.24
N ARG A 350 -7.30 -1.88 -4.47
CA ARG A 350 -6.62 -1.13 -3.42
C ARG A 350 -6.76 0.36 -3.67
N GLN A 351 -7.12 1.12 -2.64
CA GLN A 351 -7.29 2.56 -2.71
C GLN A 351 -6.65 3.25 -1.51
N ASP A 352 -5.96 4.37 -1.78
CA ASP A 352 -5.52 5.30 -0.75
C ASP A 352 -6.74 6.06 -0.22
N VAL A 353 -6.93 6.02 1.10
CA VAL A 353 -8.02 6.69 1.83
C VAL A 353 -7.47 7.51 3.00
N SER A 354 -6.21 7.93 2.91
CA SER A 354 -5.48 8.66 3.96
C SER A 354 -6.19 9.93 4.40
N GLU A 355 -6.91 10.60 3.49
CA GLU A 355 -7.69 11.82 3.76
C GLU A 355 -8.83 11.57 4.75
N LEU A 356 -9.31 10.33 4.86
CA LEU A 356 -10.38 9.95 5.77
C LEU A 356 -9.86 9.52 7.15
N PHE A 357 -8.57 9.20 7.30
CA PHE A 357 -8.04 8.67 8.56
C PHE A 357 -8.35 9.51 9.82
N PRO A 358 -8.32 10.86 9.80
CA PRO A 358 -8.63 11.67 10.98
C PRO A 358 -9.99 11.34 11.60
N MET A 359 -10.98 10.88 10.81
CA MET A 359 -12.30 10.56 11.32
C MET A 359 -12.30 9.29 12.20
N VAL A 360 -11.38 8.36 11.96
CA VAL A 360 -11.30 7.04 12.62
C VAL A 360 -10.16 6.91 13.63
N ASN A 361 -9.20 7.84 13.67
CA ASN A 361 -8.03 7.76 14.53
C ASN A 361 -8.42 7.56 16.02
N GLY A 362 -7.95 6.48 16.63
CA GLY A 362 -8.26 6.12 18.02
C GLY A 362 -9.72 5.70 18.29
N LYS A 363 -10.56 5.56 17.26
CA LYS A 363 -11.98 5.23 17.41
C LYS A 363 -12.29 3.79 17.04
N GLU A 364 -13.42 3.32 17.53
CA GLU A 364 -14.04 2.08 17.09
C GLU A 364 -15.20 2.41 16.15
N VAL A 365 -15.15 1.91 14.91
CA VAL A 365 -16.12 2.23 13.86
C VAL A 365 -16.63 0.98 13.16
N TRP A 366 -17.81 1.06 12.57
CA TRP A 366 -18.36 0.01 11.71
C TRP A 366 -17.76 0.11 10.31
N VAL A 367 -17.08 -0.95 9.87
CA VAL A 367 -16.59 -1.13 8.50
C VAL A 367 -17.42 -2.22 7.83
N ALA A 368 -17.92 -1.93 6.63
CA ALA A 368 -18.82 -2.81 5.91
C ALA A 368 -18.42 -2.96 4.43
N VAL A 369 -18.86 -4.06 3.83
CA VAL A 369 -18.78 -4.33 2.39
C VAL A 369 -20.16 -4.69 1.89
N PHE A 370 -20.56 -4.03 0.80
CA PHE A 370 -21.75 -4.34 0.03
C PHE A 370 -21.35 -4.88 -1.35
N ILE A 371 -22.04 -5.92 -1.82
CA ILE A 371 -22.06 -6.34 -3.24
C ILE A 371 -23.52 -6.66 -3.59
N GLY A 372 -24.14 -5.85 -4.44
CA GLY A 372 -25.54 -6.00 -4.84
C GLY A 372 -25.72 -7.21 -5.76
N ASN A 373 -26.23 -8.31 -5.21
CA ASN A 373 -26.45 -9.55 -5.96
C ASN A 373 -27.71 -10.29 -5.50
N TYR A 374 -28.15 -11.24 -6.33
CA TYR A 374 -29.28 -12.12 -6.06
C TYR A 374 -28.90 -13.61 -6.11
N ASP A 375 -27.60 -13.92 -6.13
CA ASP A 375 -27.12 -15.29 -6.26
C ASP A 375 -26.90 -15.96 -4.88
N LYS A 376 -27.25 -17.24 -4.78
CA LYS A 376 -27.10 -18.00 -3.52
C LYS A 376 -25.64 -18.28 -3.18
N GLY A 377 -24.77 -18.45 -4.19
CA GLY A 377 -23.34 -18.65 -4.00
C GLY A 377 -22.59 -17.32 -3.80
N GLY A 378 -23.01 -16.28 -4.51
CA GLY A 378 -22.54 -14.91 -4.40
C GLY A 378 -21.06 -14.76 -4.69
N HIS A 379 -20.36 -14.08 -3.78
CA HIS A 379 -18.94 -13.72 -3.86
C HIS A 379 -18.22 -14.06 -2.56
N LYS A 380 -16.90 -14.20 -2.64
CA LYS A 380 -16.00 -14.29 -1.48
C LYS A 380 -15.07 -13.10 -1.44
N VAL A 381 -14.95 -12.46 -0.28
CA VAL A 381 -14.10 -11.28 -0.10
C VAL A 381 -13.12 -11.41 1.06
N SER A 382 -11.95 -10.79 0.91
CA SER A 382 -11.03 -10.52 2.02
C SER A 382 -10.70 -9.04 2.03
N LEU A 383 -10.82 -8.38 3.18
CA LEU A 383 -10.64 -6.94 3.34
C LEU A 383 -9.60 -6.68 4.41
N ASN A 384 -8.60 -5.86 4.08
CA ASN A 384 -7.68 -5.29 5.06
C ASN A 384 -7.66 -3.76 4.95
N ILE A 385 -7.25 -3.14 6.06
CA ILE A 385 -6.84 -1.73 6.09
C ILE A 385 -5.39 -1.70 6.57
N THR A 386 -4.50 -1.08 5.79
CA THR A 386 -3.07 -0.99 6.12
C THR A 386 -2.68 0.45 6.45
N LEU A 387 -1.97 0.62 7.57
CA LEU A 387 -1.53 1.91 8.11
C LEU A 387 0.00 2.01 8.01
N HIS A 388 0.49 2.88 7.14
CA HIS A 388 1.92 3.05 6.85
C HIS A 388 2.41 4.37 7.45
N ASN A 389 3.32 4.31 8.42
CA ASN A 389 3.90 5.49 9.06
C ASN A 389 4.87 6.21 8.12
N GLY A 390 4.31 6.99 7.18
CA GLY A 390 5.04 7.76 6.17
C GLY A 390 5.29 9.22 6.55
N GLY A 391 4.97 9.62 7.78
CA GLY A 391 5.21 10.99 8.25
C GLY A 391 4.32 12.05 7.61
N ARG A 392 3.07 11.72 7.25
CA ARG A 392 2.13 12.78 6.83
C ARG A 392 1.91 13.75 7.99
N PRO A 393 1.99 15.06 7.74
CA PRO A 393 1.65 16.03 8.77
C PRO A 393 0.20 15.78 9.22
N LYS A 394 -0.03 15.87 10.52
CA LYS A 394 -1.37 15.84 11.08
C LYS A 394 -2.01 17.20 10.77
N PRO A 395 -3.08 17.27 9.95
CA PRO A 395 -3.82 18.51 9.82
C PRO A 395 -4.44 18.83 11.18
N GLU A 396 -4.11 19.98 11.73
CA GLU A 396 -4.80 20.49 12.91
C GLU A 396 -6.27 20.72 12.51
N LYS A 397 -7.23 20.22 13.31
CA LYS A 397 -8.68 20.44 13.11
C LYS A 397 -9.21 20.07 11.72
N ALA A 398 -8.86 18.88 11.23
CA ALA A 398 -9.43 18.34 10.00
C ALA A 398 -10.96 18.21 10.08
N VAL A 399 -11.65 18.66 9.04
CA VAL A 399 -13.10 18.50 8.87
C VAL A 399 -13.37 17.43 7.82
N ILE A 400 -14.18 16.43 8.20
CA ILE A 400 -14.64 15.34 7.34
C ILE A 400 -16.14 15.19 7.57
N MET A 401 -16.94 15.71 6.65
CA MET A 401 -18.40 15.76 6.80
C MET A 401 -19.09 15.04 5.64
N PRO A 402 -19.75 13.89 5.86
CA PRO A 402 -20.54 13.23 4.82
C PRO A 402 -21.76 14.08 4.48
N LEU A 403 -21.91 14.44 3.22
CA LEU A 403 -23.01 15.29 2.76
C LEU A 403 -24.12 14.46 2.11
N PHE A 404 -23.75 13.51 1.25
CA PHE A 404 -24.71 12.67 0.53
C PHE A 404 -24.11 11.34 0.10
N ASN A 405 -24.97 10.33 -0.05
CA ASN A 405 -24.65 9.06 -0.67
C ASN A 405 -25.92 8.42 -1.24
N SER A 406 -26.07 8.41 -2.57
CA SER A 406 -27.21 7.79 -3.24
C SER A 406 -27.03 6.30 -3.54
N THR A 407 -25.86 5.72 -3.24
CA THR A 407 -25.63 4.28 -3.44
C THR A 407 -26.51 3.49 -2.48
N ASN A 408 -27.47 2.77 -3.03
CA ASN A 408 -28.45 2.03 -2.26
C ASN A 408 -27.86 0.71 -1.74
N VAL A 409 -26.95 0.77 -0.77
CA VAL A 409 -26.33 -0.42 -0.15
C VAL A 409 -27.33 -1.37 0.53
N MET A 410 -28.56 -0.91 0.75
CA MET A 410 -29.72 -1.71 1.17
C MET A 410 -30.66 -2.04 -0.01
N GLU A 411 -30.14 -2.19 -1.24
CA GLU A 411 -30.89 -2.55 -2.46
C GLU A 411 -31.81 -3.75 -2.21
N MET A 412 -31.24 -4.85 -1.70
CA MET A 412 -31.98 -6.08 -1.37
C MET A 412 -32.77 -6.00 -0.05
N ALA A 413 -32.87 -4.82 0.55
CA ALA A 413 -33.66 -4.52 1.75
C ALA A 413 -34.58 -3.29 1.58
N GLY A 414 -34.89 -2.94 0.31
CA GLY A 414 -35.94 -1.97 -0.01
C GLY A 414 -35.47 -0.51 -0.15
N GLN A 415 -34.16 -0.24 -0.19
CA GLN A 415 -33.66 1.10 -0.49
C GLN A 415 -33.74 1.37 -1.99
N GLU A 416 -34.43 2.47 -2.34
CA GLU A 416 -34.75 2.84 -3.72
C GLU A 416 -33.48 3.15 -4.54
N TYR A 417 -33.48 2.76 -5.83
CA TYR A 417 -32.40 3.11 -6.74
C TYR A 417 -32.32 4.62 -6.96
N ALA A 418 -31.11 5.13 -7.15
CA ALA A 418 -30.79 6.55 -7.29
C ALA A 418 -31.28 7.18 -8.61
N THR A 419 -32.59 7.25 -8.75
CA THR A 419 -33.33 7.77 -9.92
C THR A 419 -33.71 9.24 -9.74
N MET A 420 -33.23 9.91 -8.68
CA MET A 420 -33.58 11.30 -8.36
C MET A 420 -33.14 12.27 -9.46
N PHE A 421 -32.13 11.93 -10.25
CA PHE A 421 -31.62 12.76 -11.33
C PHE A 421 -32.55 12.85 -12.57
N SER A 422 -33.73 12.21 -12.54
CA SER A 422 -34.80 12.48 -13.50
C SER A 422 -35.47 13.85 -13.33
N SER A 423 -35.22 14.54 -12.21
CA SER A 423 -35.68 15.91 -11.94
C SER A 423 -34.52 16.88 -12.03
N ASP A 424 -34.78 18.09 -12.56
CA ASP A 424 -33.80 19.19 -12.63
C ASP A 424 -33.27 19.62 -11.26
N LYS A 425 -34.00 19.31 -10.18
CA LYS A 425 -33.54 19.52 -8.81
C LYS A 425 -32.36 18.60 -8.46
N GLY A 426 -32.30 17.41 -9.06
CA GLY A 426 -31.25 16.42 -8.81
C GLY A 426 -31.15 16.04 -7.33
N LEU A 427 -29.93 15.96 -6.82
CA LEU A 427 -29.64 15.72 -5.40
C LEU A 427 -29.13 17.02 -4.76
N GLU A 428 -29.82 17.52 -3.75
CA GLU A 428 -29.48 18.76 -3.05
C GLU A 428 -29.43 18.53 -1.54
N VAL A 429 -28.40 19.06 -0.89
CA VAL A 429 -28.22 19.00 0.56
C VAL A 429 -27.77 20.36 1.09
N SER A 430 -28.40 20.81 2.16
CA SER A 430 -27.97 21.96 2.95
C SER A 430 -27.18 21.48 4.17
N PHE A 431 -26.11 22.19 4.49
CA PHE A 431 -25.27 21.91 5.65
C PHE A 431 -24.82 23.21 6.30
N THR A 432 -24.49 23.16 7.59
CA THR A 432 -24.03 24.31 8.37
C THR A 432 -22.62 24.06 8.87
N LEU A 433 -21.77 25.08 8.73
CA LEU A 433 -20.41 25.11 9.24
C LEU A 433 -20.36 26.00 10.48
N ASP A 434 -19.90 25.45 11.61
CA ASP A 434 -19.77 26.21 12.87
C ASP A 434 -18.61 27.21 12.82
N LYS A 435 -17.63 26.97 11.94
CA LYS A 435 -16.43 27.77 11.74
C LYS A 435 -16.11 27.90 10.25
N ASP A 436 -15.29 28.90 9.92
CA ASP A 436 -14.69 29.00 8.59
C ASP A 436 -13.88 27.72 8.30
N ILE A 437 -13.96 27.22 7.07
CA ILE A 437 -13.22 26.07 6.60
C ILE A 437 -12.28 26.51 5.49
N GLN A 438 -10.98 26.33 5.70
CA GLN A 438 -9.94 26.57 4.70
C GLN A 438 -9.76 25.37 3.79
N ASP A 439 -9.40 25.64 2.53
CA ASP A 439 -9.00 24.62 1.54
C ASP A 439 -10.03 23.48 1.43
N ALA A 440 -11.32 23.87 1.42
CA ALA A 440 -12.45 22.96 1.40
C ALA A 440 -12.51 22.22 0.07
N LYS A 441 -12.76 20.91 0.13
CA LYS A 441 -12.86 20.05 -1.05
C LYS A 441 -14.05 19.12 -0.94
N LEU A 442 -14.66 18.79 -2.07
CA LEU A 442 -15.62 17.71 -2.18
C LEU A 442 -14.92 16.47 -2.72
N ARG A 443 -14.84 15.41 -1.89
CA ARG A 443 -14.52 14.06 -2.35
C ARG A 443 -15.77 13.46 -2.99
N TYR A 444 -15.80 13.39 -4.32
CA TYR A 444 -16.95 13.01 -5.12
C TYR A 444 -16.74 11.71 -5.89
N ILE A 445 -17.52 10.67 -5.60
CA ILE A 445 -17.53 9.41 -6.37
C ILE A 445 -18.83 9.35 -7.16
N THR A 446 -18.77 9.05 -8.45
CA THR A 446 -19.94 8.95 -9.33
C THR A 446 -19.81 7.78 -10.30
N THR A 447 -20.92 7.05 -10.52
CA THR A 447 -21.05 6.03 -11.56
C THR A 447 -22.47 6.02 -12.12
N GLY A 448 -22.58 5.94 -13.46
CA GLY A 448 -23.85 5.83 -14.18
C GLY A 448 -24.21 4.37 -14.45
N HIS A 449 -25.51 4.06 -14.36
CA HIS A 449 -26.06 2.70 -14.47
C HIS A 449 -27.27 2.68 -15.40
N GLY A 450 -27.58 1.51 -15.93
CA GLY A 450 -28.68 1.28 -16.87
C GLY A 450 -28.21 0.39 -18.01
N GLY A 451 -28.25 -0.92 -17.82
CA GLY A 451 -27.56 -1.92 -18.66
C GLY A 451 -28.16 -2.21 -20.03
N TRP A 452 -28.59 -1.18 -20.76
CA TRP A 452 -29.03 -1.29 -22.16
C TRP A 452 -28.39 -0.19 -23.01
N GLY A 453 -28.41 -0.31 -24.35
CA GLY A 453 -27.65 0.57 -25.23
C GLY A 453 -27.95 2.09 -25.11
N GLY A 454 -29.12 2.47 -24.60
CA GLY A 454 -29.49 3.87 -24.33
C GLY A 454 -29.41 4.28 -22.85
N GLY A 455 -29.06 3.36 -21.96
CA GLY A 455 -28.98 3.61 -20.53
C GLY A 455 -27.68 4.28 -20.14
N ASP A 456 -27.69 4.93 -18.98
CA ASP A 456 -26.59 5.82 -18.55
C ASP A 456 -25.32 5.06 -18.17
N GLU A 457 -25.33 3.72 -18.13
CA GLU A 457 -24.11 2.91 -18.09
C GLU A 457 -23.24 3.15 -19.33
N PHE A 458 -23.87 3.19 -20.51
CA PHE A 458 -23.21 3.25 -21.82
C PHE A 458 -23.37 4.60 -22.54
N VAL A 459 -24.05 5.56 -21.92
CA VAL A 459 -24.22 6.92 -22.45
C VAL A 459 -23.56 7.93 -21.51
N PRO A 460 -22.54 8.69 -21.97
CA PRO A 460 -21.87 9.68 -21.14
C PRO A 460 -22.83 10.82 -20.72
N ARG A 461 -22.90 11.14 -19.42
CA ARG A 461 -23.73 12.25 -18.89
C ARG A 461 -22.90 13.25 -18.10
N LYS A 462 -23.06 14.54 -18.38
CA LYS A 462 -22.39 15.63 -17.64
C LYS A 462 -22.89 15.66 -16.19
N ASN A 463 -21.99 15.48 -15.24
CA ASN A 463 -22.25 15.71 -13.82
C ASN A 463 -21.88 17.17 -13.51
N THR A 464 -22.82 17.94 -12.96
CA THR A 464 -22.60 19.35 -12.58
C THR A 464 -22.80 19.51 -11.08
N ILE A 465 -21.81 20.12 -10.42
CA ILE A 465 -21.75 20.36 -8.99
C ILE A 465 -21.94 21.87 -8.77
N TRP A 466 -22.90 22.19 -7.91
CA TRP A 466 -23.24 23.56 -7.53
C TRP A 466 -22.96 23.74 -6.04
N LEU A 467 -22.34 24.86 -5.69
CA LEU A 467 -22.18 25.34 -4.31
C LEU A 467 -22.88 26.69 -4.21
N ASP A 468 -23.82 26.82 -3.28
CA ASP A 468 -24.57 28.07 -3.05
C ASP A 468 -25.16 28.66 -4.34
N ALA A 469 -25.83 27.80 -5.11
CA ALA A 469 -26.42 28.08 -6.43
C ALA A 469 -25.44 28.47 -7.56
N LYS A 470 -24.12 28.41 -7.33
CA LYS A 470 -23.09 28.65 -8.35
C LYS A 470 -22.47 27.33 -8.82
N GLU A 471 -22.36 27.13 -10.14
CA GLU A 471 -21.59 26.00 -10.68
C GLU A 471 -20.11 26.16 -10.27
N VAL A 472 -19.57 25.15 -9.58
CA VAL A 472 -18.16 25.12 -9.13
C VAL A 472 -17.35 24.09 -9.88
N PHE A 473 -17.99 23.03 -10.39
CA PHE A 473 -17.32 21.99 -11.16
C PHE A 473 -18.30 21.27 -12.07
N SER A 474 -17.82 20.83 -13.23
CA SER A 474 -18.56 19.88 -14.04
C SER A 474 -17.65 19.06 -14.95
N PHE A 475 -18.05 17.83 -15.21
CA PHE A 475 -17.29 16.89 -16.04
C PHE A 475 -18.20 15.76 -16.54
N VAL A 476 -17.72 15.00 -17.52
CA VAL A 476 -18.38 13.79 -18.00
C VAL A 476 -17.60 12.58 -17.47
N PRO A 477 -18.07 11.89 -16.42
CA PRO A 477 -17.40 10.71 -15.90
C PRO A 477 -17.46 9.56 -16.92
N TRP A 478 -16.32 9.16 -17.47
CA TRP A 478 -16.25 8.17 -18.55
C TRP A 478 -14.94 7.39 -18.53
N ARG A 479 -15.00 6.08 -18.79
CA ARG A 479 -13.85 5.16 -18.88
C ARG A 479 -13.83 4.50 -20.26
N GLN A 480 -12.65 4.46 -20.89
CA GLN A 480 -12.46 3.92 -22.25
C GLN A 480 -11.41 2.80 -22.30
N ASP A 481 -10.97 2.31 -21.15
CA ASP A 481 -9.89 1.35 -20.97
C ASP A 481 -10.40 -0.04 -20.54
N CYS A 482 -11.72 -0.26 -20.53
CA CYS A 482 -12.32 -1.46 -19.94
C CYS A 482 -11.86 -2.79 -20.55
N GLY A 483 -11.57 -2.82 -21.86
CA GLY A 483 -11.00 -4.00 -22.52
C GLY A 483 -9.66 -4.47 -21.94
N SER A 484 -8.92 -3.60 -21.22
CA SER A 484 -7.68 -3.96 -20.53
C SER A 484 -7.89 -4.98 -19.41
N TYR A 485 -9.13 -5.12 -18.90
CA TYR A 485 -9.49 -6.01 -17.80
C TYR A 485 -10.17 -7.31 -18.28
N ARG A 486 -10.13 -7.62 -19.59
CA ARG A 486 -10.80 -8.79 -20.18
C ARG A 486 -10.48 -10.11 -19.48
N LEU A 487 -9.23 -10.30 -19.03
CA LEU A 487 -8.77 -11.54 -18.38
C LEU A 487 -9.32 -11.76 -16.97
N SER A 488 -9.97 -10.76 -16.37
CA SER A 488 -10.70 -10.91 -15.11
C SER A 488 -12.15 -11.32 -15.31
N ASN A 489 -12.67 -11.33 -16.55
CA ASN A 489 -14.10 -11.38 -16.85
C ASN A 489 -14.50 -12.66 -17.63
N PRO A 490 -14.30 -13.88 -17.09
CA PRO A 490 -14.57 -15.12 -17.81
C PRO A 490 -16.01 -15.26 -18.28
N ALA A 491 -16.99 -14.81 -17.50
CA ALA A 491 -18.42 -14.94 -17.78
C ALA A 491 -19.03 -13.76 -18.56
N SER A 492 -18.21 -12.80 -19.01
CA SER A 492 -18.70 -11.66 -19.78
C SER A 492 -19.29 -12.12 -21.11
N GLY A 493 -20.51 -11.64 -21.41
CA GLY A 493 -21.18 -11.90 -22.68
C GLY A 493 -20.35 -11.41 -23.87
N ASN A 494 -20.34 -12.17 -24.97
CA ASN A 494 -19.65 -11.79 -26.21
C ASN A 494 -20.70 -11.51 -27.28
N PHE A 495 -20.53 -10.42 -28.02
CA PHE A 495 -21.46 -9.94 -29.04
C PHE A 495 -20.97 -10.30 -30.45
N GLU A 496 -21.88 -10.25 -31.42
CA GLU A 496 -21.58 -10.52 -32.84
C GLU A 496 -20.54 -9.55 -33.43
N THR A 497 -20.37 -8.36 -32.82
CA THR A 497 -19.34 -7.39 -33.20
C THR A 497 -17.92 -7.82 -32.82
N GLY A 498 -17.75 -8.94 -32.12
CA GLY A 498 -16.48 -9.42 -31.59
C GLY A 498 -16.08 -8.79 -30.26
N LEU A 499 -16.86 -7.85 -29.73
CA LEU A 499 -16.66 -7.25 -28.40
C LEU A 499 -17.27 -8.10 -27.29
N SER A 500 -16.68 -8.03 -26.10
CA SER A 500 -17.30 -8.53 -24.87
C SER A 500 -17.94 -7.39 -24.08
N SER A 501 -18.96 -7.68 -23.27
CA SER A 501 -19.59 -6.68 -22.39
C SER A 501 -18.57 -5.98 -21.49
N SER A 502 -17.60 -6.71 -20.95
CA SER A 502 -16.51 -6.16 -20.14
C SER A 502 -15.61 -5.16 -20.88
N ASP A 503 -15.64 -5.15 -22.21
CA ASP A 503 -14.76 -4.30 -23.03
C ASP A 503 -15.36 -2.91 -23.27
N LEU A 504 -16.68 -2.78 -23.13
CA LEU A 504 -17.42 -1.56 -23.42
C LEU A 504 -17.03 -0.42 -22.49
N SER A 505 -16.85 0.77 -23.08
CA SER A 505 -16.69 2.03 -22.36
C SER A 505 -17.93 2.35 -21.54
N ARG A 506 -17.75 2.97 -20.37
CA ARG A 506 -18.80 3.12 -19.36
C ARG A 506 -18.70 4.41 -18.58
N SER A 507 -19.80 4.79 -17.93
CA SER A 507 -19.91 5.97 -17.05
C SER A 507 -19.14 5.81 -15.74
N ASN A 508 -17.82 5.98 -15.83
CA ASN A 508 -16.79 5.99 -14.77
C ASN A 508 -16.28 4.67 -14.21
N TRP A 509 -16.75 3.52 -14.70
CA TRP A 509 -16.37 2.22 -14.13
C TRP A 509 -16.09 1.17 -15.20
N CYS A 510 -15.30 0.15 -14.85
CA CYS A 510 -15.13 -1.06 -15.64
C CYS A 510 -15.30 -2.28 -14.72
N PRO A 511 -15.89 -3.39 -15.20
CA PRO A 511 -15.98 -4.63 -14.44
C PRO A 511 -14.60 -5.14 -14.00
N GLY A 512 -14.41 -5.31 -12.69
CA GLY A 512 -13.14 -5.68 -12.08
C GLY A 512 -12.25 -4.51 -11.68
N THR A 513 -12.78 -3.29 -11.55
CA THR A 513 -11.98 -2.10 -11.17
C THR A 513 -12.57 -1.27 -10.04
N VAL A 514 -11.72 -0.44 -9.42
CA VAL A 514 -12.12 0.65 -8.52
C VAL A 514 -12.60 1.85 -9.34
N THR A 515 -13.59 2.59 -8.83
CA THR A 515 -13.90 3.95 -9.29
C THR A 515 -13.22 4.96 -8.36
N ASN A 516 -12.34 5.80 -8.93
CA ASN A 516 -11.63 6.81 -8.15
C ASN A 516 -12.54 7.99 -7.76
N PRO A 517 -12.40 8.55 -6.55
CA PRO A 517 -13.01 9.83 -6.23
C PRO A 517 -12.37 10.96 -7.04
N ASN A 518 -13.19 11.93 -7.43
CA ASN A 518 -12.72 13.25 -7.82
C ASN A 518 -12.56 14.08 -6.55
N ILE A 519 -11.43 14.76 -6.42
CA ILE A 519 -11.18 15.72 -5.35
C ILE A 519 -11.41 17.11 -5.94
N ILE A 520 -12.60 17.67 -5.68
CA ILE A 520 -13.06 18.92 -6.28
C ILE A 520 -12.78 20.06 -5.30
N ASP A 521 -12.07 21.09 -5.74
CA ASP A 521 -11.80 22.28 -4.94
C ASP A 521 -13.08 23.14 -4.79
N LEU A 522 -13.40 23.51 -3.55
CA LEU A 522 -14.50 24.41 -3.20
C LEU A 522 -14.00 25.78 -2.70
N GLY A 523 -12.68 25.95 -2.54
CA GLY A 523 -12.06 27.13 -1.95
C GLY A 523 -12.27 27.22 -0.45
N ASN A 524 -12.29 28.44 0.08
CA ASN A 524 -12.56 28.69 1.50
C ASN A 524 -14.06 28.91 1.71
N LEU A 525 -14.62 28.24 2.70
CA LEU A 525 -16.03 28.38 3.09
C LEU A 525 -16.13 29.13 4.41
N LYS A 526 -17.16 29.97 4.55
CA LYS A 526 -17.41 30.73 5.77
C LYS A 526 -18.25 29.91 6.76
N ALA A 527 -18.16 30.24 8.04
CA ALA A 527 -19.16 29.77 8.98
C ALA A 527 -20.57 30.19 8.52
N GLY A 528 -21.54 29.30 8.68
CA GLY A 528 -22.91 29.52 8.23
C GLY A 528 -23.47 28.38 7.39
N THR A 529 -24.65 28.62 6.81
CA THR A 529 -25.36 27.63 6.00
C THR A 529 -24.93 27.70 4.54
N HIS A 530 -24.61 26.55 3.99
CA HIS A 530 -24.26 26.33 2.59
C HIS A 530 -25.16 25.27 1.97
N SER A 531 -25.22 25.22 0.64
CA SER A 531 -25.86 24.12 -0.09
C SER A 531 -24.94 23.55 -1.16
N ILE A 532 -24.95 22.22 -1.29
CA ILE A 532 -24.38 21.52 -2.44
C ILE A 532 -25.52 20.84 -3.19
N LYS A 533 -25.53 21.04 -4.51
CA LYS A 533 -26.46 20.39 -5.45
C LYS A 533 -25.69 19.67 -6.54
N ILE A 534 -26.17 18.49 -6.90
CA ILE A 534 -25.67 17.65 -7.99
C ILE A 534 -26.78 17.50 -9.01
N THR A 535 -26.50 17.88 -10.26
CA THR A 535 -27.43 17.69 -11.39
C THR A 535 -26.77 16.84 -12.46
N ILE A 536 -27.53 15.87 -12.98
CA ILE A 536 -27.09 14.96 -14.03
C ILE A 536 -28.27 14.82 -15.00
N PRO A 537 -28.09 15.01 -16.32
CA PRO A 537 -29.15 14.85 -17.30
C PRO A 537 -29.43 13.35 -17.51
N MET A 538 -30.10 12.71 -16.55
CA MET A 538 -30.32 11.27 -16.52
C MET A 538 -31.18 10.84 -17.71
N GLY A 539 -30.81 9.72 -18.34
CA GLY A 539 -31.57 9.15 -19.45
C GLY A 539 -32.98 8.70 -19.03
N PRO A 540 -33.99 8.84 -19.92
CA PRO A 540 -35.33 8.33 -19.65
C PRO A 540 -35.34 6.79 -19.58
N PRO A 541 -36.31 6.19 -18.88
CA PRO A 541 -36.47 4.73 -18.85
C PRO A 541 -36.86 4.17 -20.23
N GLN A 542 -36.54 2.89 -20.46
CA GLN A 542 -36.97 2.13 -21.63
C GLN A 542 -37.60 0.80 -21.19
N GLY A 543 -38.92 0.68 -21.32
CA GLY A 543 -39.65 -0.48 -20.82
C GLY A 543 -39.52 -0.61 -19.30
N SER A 544 -39.06 -1.77 -18.81
CA SER A 544 -38.78 -2.01 -17.38
C SER A 544 -37.38 -1.55 -16.95
N SER A 545 -36.55 -1.07 -17.87
CA SER A 545 -35.20 -0.60 -17.57
C SER A 545 -35.19 0.90 -17.23
N SER A 546 -34.44 1.28 -16.20
CA SER A 546 -34.25 2.67 -15.78
C SER A 546 -32.77 2.94 -15.55
N SER A 547 -32.33 4.16 -15.87
CA SER A 547 -31.02 4.65 -15.48
C SER A 547 -31.03 5.02 -13.99
N ALA A 548 -29.87 4.96 -13.37
CA ALA A 548 -29.65 5.43 -12.00
C ALA A 548 -28.20 5.92 -11.84
N TRP A 549 -27.97 6.80 -10.86
CA TRP A 549 -26.64 7.36 -10.60
C TRP A 549 -26.24 7.19 -9.14
N ASN A 550 -25.26 6.34 -8.91
CA ASN A 550 -24.66 6.17 -7.60
C ASN A 550 -23.65 7.30 -7.40
N VAL A 551 -23.93 8.22 -6.48
CA VAL A 551 -23.06 9.36 -6.18
C VAL A 551 -22.83 9.48 -4.67
N SER A 552 -21.61 9.79 -4.25
CA SER A 552 -21.30 10.09 -2.85
C SER A 552 -20.40 11.32 -2.74
N GLY A 553 -20.59 12.07 -1.65
CA GLY A 553 -19.94 13.36 -1.43
C GLY A 553 -19.56 13.53 0.03
N VAL A 554 -18.27 13.74 0.28
CA VAL A 554 -17.73 14.07 1.59
C VAL A 554 -16.99 15.40 1.50
N LEU A 555 -17.39 16.37 2.33
CA LEU A 555 -16.66 17.62 2.49
C LEU A 555 -15.40 17.35 3.32
N LEU A 556 -14.26 17.80 2.79
CA LEU A 556 -12.95 17.77 3.42
C LEU A 556 -12.49 19.21 3.62
N GLY A 557 -11.74 19.50 4.67
CA GLY A 557 -11.15 20.82 4.89
C GLY A 557 -10.44 20.93 6.23
N THR A 558 -10.07 22.15 6.61
CA THR A 558 -9.44 22.45 7.90
C THR A 558 -10.11 23.67 8.53
N GLU A 559 -10.44 23.61 9.83
CA GLU A 559 -10.97 24.75 10.60
C GLU A 559 -9.95 25.88 10.83
#